data_AF-A0A8T1D0F7-F1
#
_entry.id   AF-A0A8T1D0F7-F1
#
_cell.length_a   1.000
_cell.length_b   1.000
_cell.length_c   1.000
_cell.angle_alpha   90.00
_cell.angle_beta   90.00
_cell.angle_gamma   90.00
#
_symmetry.space_group_name_H-M   'P 1'
#
loop_
_entity.id
_entity.type
_entity.pdbx_description
1 polymer ?
#
loop_
_entity_poly.entity_id
_entity_poly.type
_entity_poly.pdbx_seq_one_letter_code
_entity_poly.pdbx_strand_id
1 'polypeptide(L)'
;MNERKYRSETSSRRRQLILEEIGGDIDEAENEGEASSAVVVEPSVLYPVGIFTNSDAQKMPKSMSALLPGGRQPSPCLRYHLVEVLFAYALVLRAFNGDYAQDTAEAAFMLLDLCRVLSEDARYESLEHVCLSCLEKQSNVSEGSPANARAIQDVQQILRTDVFLLDALSDTRALLERYQQELERSSESDKRARSERKAALKKLAAIQNKMIFYQTWTYLAPVEEFQALAAELEAYTKDKELLGAQS
;
A
#
# COMPACT_ATOMS: atom_id res chain seq x y z
N MET A 1 -16.07 2.53 -0.09
CA MET A 1 -16.23 2.38 -1.55
C MET A 1 -16.80 1.00 -1.85
N ASN A 2 -17.69 0.85 -2.85
CA ASN A 2 -18.24 -0.47 -3.21
C ASN A 2 -17.24 -1.23 -4.11
N GLU A 3 -16.89 -2.47 -3.74
CA GLU A 3 -15.93 -3.30 -4.48
C GLU A 3 -16.27 -3.43 -5.97
N ARG A 4 -17.55 -3.68 -6.32
CA ARG A 4 -17.97 -3.84 -7.73
C ARG A 4 -17.70 -2.58 -8.53
N LYS A 5 -18.01 -1.41 -7.95
CA LYS A 5 -17.75 -0.11 -8.57
C LYS A 5 -16.25 0.09 -8.76
N TYR A 6 -15.44 -0.17 -7.73
CA TYR A 6 -13.99 -0.04 -7.79
C TYR A 6 -13.34 -0.97 -8.83
N ARG A 7 -13.78 -2.23 -8.91
CA ARG A 7 -13.30 -3.17 -9.95
C ARG A 7 -13.64 -2.70 -11.37
N SER A 8 -14.82 -2.11 -11.55
CA SER A 8 -15.23 -1.52 -12.83
C SER A 8 -14.33 -0.34 -13.21
N GLU A 9 -14.10 0.58 -12.28
CA GLU A 9 -13.27 1.78 -12.50
C GLU A 9 -11.79 1.44 -12.73
N THR A 10 -11.28 0.37 -12.10
CA THR A 10 -9.89 -0.07 -12.25
C THR A 10 -9.70 -1.12 -13.36
N SER A 11 -10.77 -1.52 -14.05
CA SER A 11 -10.77 -2.68 -14.94
C SER A 11 -9.78 -2.57 -16.10
N SER A 12 -9.70 -1.40 -16.73
CA SER A 12 -8.79 -1.16 -17.87
C SER A 12 -7.33 -1.19 -17.43
N ARG A 13 -7.00 -0.53 -16.32
CA ARG A 13 -5.64 -0.54 -15.75
C ARG A 13 -5.21 -1.95 -15.33
N ARG A 14 -6.10 -2.75 -14.74
CA ARG A 14 -5.80 -4.16 -14.37
C ARG A 14 -5.50 -5.06 -15.56
N ARG A 15 -6.14 -4.79 -16.70
CA ARG A 15 -5.84 -5.45 -17.97
C ARG A 15 -4.57 -4.93 -18.65
N GLN A 16 -3.92 -3.90 -18.10
CA GLN A 16 -2.83 -3.16 -18.75
C GLN A 16 -3.19 -2.70 -20.16
N LEU A 17 -4.45 -2.31 -20.39
CA LEU A 17 -4.82 -1.64 -21.63
C LEU A 17 -4.17 -0.25 -21.60
N ILE A 18 -3.01 -0.15 -22.25
CA ILE A 18 -2.35 1.11 -22.56
C ILE A 18 -3.28 1.84 -23.53
N LEU A 19 -3.99 2.86 -23.05
CA LEU A 19 -4.40 3.94 -23.93
C LEU A 19 -3.18 4.84 -24.01
N GLU A 20 -2.33 4.57 -25.00
CA GLU A 20 -1.37 5.56 -25.48
C GLU A 20 -2.21 6.77 -25.88
N GLU A 21 -1.97 7.87 -25.19
CA GLU A 21 -2.44 9.19 -25.55
C GLU A 21 -2.11 9.37 -27.04
N ILE A 22 -3.15 9.31 -27.89
CA ILE A 22 -3.00 9.65 -29.30
C ILE A 22 -2.72 11.15 -29.31
N GLY A 23 -1.45 11.51 -29.15
CA GLY A 23 -0.88 12.76 -29.61
C GLY A 23 -0.93 12.75 -31.13
N GLY A 24 -2.14 12.88 -31.66
CA GLY A 24 -2.37 13.20 -33.06
C GLY A 24 -2.21 14.71 -33.18
N ASP A 25 -1.14 15.12 -33.86
CA ASP A 25 -1.02 16.46 -34.43
C ASP A 25 -2.38 16.87 -35.02
N ILE A 26 -2.97 17.92 -34.45
CA ILE A 26 -4.11 18.59 -35.05
C ILE A 26 -3.54 19.46 -36.15
N ASP A 27 -3.44 18.90 -37.34
CA ASP A 27 -3.42 19.70 -38.57
C ASP A 27 -4.71 20.49 -38.63
N GLU A 28 -4.57 21.81 -38.80
CA GLU A 28 -5.65 22.76 -39.03
C GLU A 28 -6.46 22.35 -40.26
N ALA A 29 -7.69 21.87 -40.04
CA ALA A 29 -8.72 21.85 -41.07
C ALA A 29 -10.07 22.20 -40.45
N GLU A 30 -10.51 23.43 -40.72
CA GLU A 30 -11.81 23.97 -40.42
C GLU A 30 -12.92 23.02 -40.90
N ASN A 31 -13.81 22.59 -40.00
CA ASN A 31 -15.17 22.25 -40.39
C ASN A 31 -16.14 22.41 -39.21
N GLU A 32 -17.10 23.31 -39.38
CA GLU A 32 -18.20 23.58 -38.47
C GLU A 32 -19.18 22.40 -38.46
N GLY A 33 -19.50 21.88 -37.27
CA GLY A 33 -20.50 20.82 -37.11
C GLY A 33 -20.75 20.50 -35.65
N GLU A 34 -21.90 20.94 -35.15
CA GLU A 34 -22.40 20.73 -33.80
C GLU A 34 -22.38 19.24 -33.40
N ALA A 35 -21.52 18.89 -32.45
CA ALA A 35 -21.72 17.75 -31.57
C ALA A 35 -21.34 18.19 -30.16
N SER A 36 -22.31 18.15 -29.25
CA SER A 36 -22.14 18.32 -27.81
C SER A 36 -21.09 17.33 -27.29
N SER A 37 -19.83 17.74 -27.30
CA SER A 37 -18.74 17.06 -26.61
C SER A 37 -19.00 17.23 -25.11
N ALA A 38 -19.62 16.22 -24.51
CA ALA A 38 -19.54 16.07 -23.08
C ALA A 38 -18.04 15.94 -22.76
N VAL A 39 -17.46 17.01 -22.24
CA VAL A 39 -16.11 17.00 -21.67
C VAL A 39 -16.19 16.05 -20.48
N VAL A 40 -15.94 14.77 -20.74
CA VAL A 40 -15.66 13.80 -19.69
C VAL A 40 -14.31 14.24 -19.14
N VAL A 41 -14.35 15.04 -18.08
CA VAL A 41 -13.19 15.27 -17.23
C VAL A 41 -12.86 13.90 -16.66
N GLU A 42 -12.00 13.15 -17.35
CA GLU A 42 -11.45 11.94 -16.77
C GLU A 42 -10.76 12.35 -15.48
N PRO A 43 -11.01 11.65 -14.35
CA PRO A 43 -10.39 12.02 -13.09
C PRO A 43 -8.88 12.03 -13.28
N SER A 44 -8.29 13.20 -13.08
CA SER A 44 -6.85 13.38 -12.97
C SER A 44 -6.34 12.46 -11.86
N VAL A 45 -5.83 11.30 -12.26
CA VAL A 45 -5.28 10.19 -11.45
C VAL A 45 -6.30 9.51 -10.50
N LEU A 46 -6.72 8.30 -10.86
CA LEU A 46 -7.39 7.36 -9.95
C LEU A 46 -6.35 6.71 -9.01
N TYR A 47 -6.24 7.18 -7.77
CA TYR A 47 -5.53 6.47 -6.71
C TYR A 47 -6.27 5.17 -6.34
N PRO A 48 -5.57 4.09 -5.94
CA PRO A 48 -4.11 3.97 -5.78
C PRO A 48 -3.35 3.95 -7.10
N VAL A 49 -2.06 4.34 -7.07
CA VAL A 49 -1.25 4.44 -8.29
C VAL A 49 -0.70 3.07 -8.73
N GLY A 50 -0.19 2.30 -7.78
CA GLY A 50 0.10 0.88 -7.95
C GLY A 50 -1.16 0.05 -7.78
N ILE A 51 -1.54 -0.71 -8.80
CA ILE A 51 -2.64 -1.66 -8.73
C ILE A 51 -2.14 -3.06 -9.07
N PHE A 52 -2.78 -4.08 -8.51
CA PHE A 52 -2.47 -5.44 -8.85
C PHE A 52 -3.11 -5.83 -10.19
N THR A 53 -2.27 -6.12 -11.19
CA THR A 53 -2.69 -6.40 -12.57
C THR A 53 -2.68 -7.89 -12.91
N ASN A 54 -3.30 -8.24 -14.04
CA ASN A 54 -3.24 -9.60 -14.57
C ASN A 54 -1.81 -10.05 -14.89
N SER A 55 -0.94 -9.12 -15.30
CA SER A 55 0.48 -9.40 -15.55
C SER A 55 1.20 -9.77 -14.26
N ASP A 56 0.90 -9.09 -13.16
CA ASP A 56 1.48 -9.39 -11.85
C ASP A 56 1.05 -10.76 -11.35
N ALA A 57 -0.25 -11.08 -11.49
CA ALA A 57 -0.79 -12.39 -11.14
C ALA A 57 -0.11 -13.54 -11.93
N GLN A 58 0.22 -13.32 -13.21
CA GLN A 58 0.91 -14.32 -14.03
C GLN A 58 2.38 -14.52 -13.64
N LYS A 59 3.05 -13.46 -13.17
CA LYS A 59 4.45 -13.51 -12.71
C LYS A 59 4.59 -14.02 -11.28
N MET A 60 3.48 -14.07 -10.53
CA MET A 60 3.50 -14.47 -9.13
C MET A 60 3.93 -15.93 -8.96
N PRO A 61 4.74 -16.27 -7.93
CA PRO A 61 5.03 -17.65 -7.60
C PRO A 61 3.74 -18.44 -7.35
N LYS A 62 3.72 -19.72 -7.78
CA LYS A 62 2.56 -20.61 -7.62
C LYS A 62 2.40 -21.13 -6.19
N SER A 63 3.41 -20.98 -5.34
CA SER A 63 3.40 -21.45 -3.95
C SER A 63 4.31 -20.60 -3.06
N MET A 64 3.95 -20.50 -1.78
CA MET A 64 4.79 -19.85 -0.75
C MET A 64 6.11 -20.59 -0.49
N SER A 65 6.14 -21.90 -0.75
CA SER A 65 7.35 -22.72 -0.61
C SER A 65 8.47 -22.30 -1.54
N ALA A 66 8.17 -21.62 -2.65
CA ALA A 66 9.19 -21.07 -3.55
C ALA A 66 9.94 -19.86 -2.95
N LEU A 67 9.35 -19.18 -1.96
CA LEU A 67 9.92 -18.00 -1.32
C LEU A 67 10.54 -18.28 0.06
N LEU A 68 10.28 -19.47 0.63
CA LEU A 68 10.72 -19.83 1.98
C LEU A 68 11.81 -20.92 1.94
N PRO A 69 12.91 -20.76 2.71
CA PRO A 69 13.97 -21.77 2.79
C PRO A 69 13.40 -23.13 3.19
N GLY A 70 13.72 -24.16 2.38
CA GLY A 70 13.28 -25.53 2.64
C GLY A 70 11.78 -25.77 2.50
N GLY A 71 11.04 -24.89 1.81
CA GLY A 71 9.62 -25.07 1.54
C GLY A 71 8.71 -24.99 2.78
N ARG A 72 9.18 -24.29 3.83
CA ARG A 72 8.42 -24.09 5.07
C ARG A 72 7.12 -23.32 4.80
N GLN A 73 6.16 -23.49 5.69
CA GLN A 73 4.94 -22.69 5.69
C GLN A 73 5.21 -21.29 6.27
N PRO A 74 4.45 -20.27 5.84
CA PRO A 74 4.49 -18.95 6.46
C PRO A 74 4.16 -19.03 7.97
N SER A 75 4.74 -18.11 8.74
CA SER A 75 4.43 -18.00 10.17
C SER A 75 2.94 -17.67 10.37
N PRO A 76 2.24 -18.30 11.33
CA PRO A 76 0.86 -17.92 11.64
C PRO A 76 0.74 -16.49 12.17
N CYS A 77 1.84 -15.88 12.63
CA CYS A 77 1.88 -14.49 13.09
C CYS A 77 1.99 -13.46 11.96
N LEU A 78 2.19 -13.90 10.71
CA LEU A 78 2.40 -13.02 9.55
C LEU A 78 1.24 -12.02 9.36
N ARG A 79 0.01 -12.47 9.66
CA ARG A 79 -1.21 -11.65 9.66
C ARG A 79 -1.08 -10.40 10.53
N TYR A 80 -0.41 -10.47 11.68
CA TYR A 80 -0.24 -9.31 12.55
C TYR A 80 0.79 -8.33 11.99
N HIS A 81 1.82 -8.82 11.31
CA HIS A 81 2.79 -7.95 10.63
C HIS A 81 2.14 -7.22 9.45
N LEU A 82 1.24 -7.89 8.72
CA LEU A 82 0.46 -7.27 7.65
C LEU A 82 -0.40 -6.11 8.17
N VAL A 83 -0.99 -6.21 9.37
CA VAL A 83 -1.77 -5.12 9.99
C VAL A 83 -0.95 -3.83 10.08
N GLU A 84 0.29 -3.90 10.57
CA GLU A 84 1.14 -2.71 10.67
C GLU A 84 1.53 -2.13 9.30
N VAL A 85 1.80 -2.99 8.31
CA VAL A 85 2.10 -2.54 6.93
C VAL A 85 0.93 -1.75 6.35
N LEU A 86 -0.29 -2.29 6.47
CA LEU A 86 -1.50 -1.63 5.98
C LEU A 86 -1.83 -0.36 6.78
N PHE A 87 -1.59 -0.37 8.10
CA PHE A 87 -1.78 0.78 8.97
C PHE A 87 -0.87 1.94 8.56
N ALA A 88 0.42 1.67 8.36
CA ALA A 88 1.38 2.69 7.91
C ALA A 88 1.01 3.22 6.52
N TYR A 89 0.62 2.35 5.59
CA TYR A 89 0.12 2.75 4.27
C TYR A 89 -1.12 3.66 4.37
N ALA A 90 -2.10 3.31 5.21
CA ALA A 90 -3.30 4.12 5.41
C ALA A 90 -2.96 5.51 5.97
N LEU A 91 -2.05 5.59 6.94
CA LEU A 91 -1.59 6.88 7.47
C LEU A 91 -0.87 7.73 6.41
N VAL A 92 -0.02 7.14 5.58
CA VAL A 92 0.62 7.84 4.46
C VAL A 92 -0.44 8.37 3.50
N LEU A 93 -1.40 7.55 3.06
CA LEU A 93 -2.46 8.04 2.18
C LEU A 93 -3.27 9.16 2.80
N ARG A 94 -3.53 9.13 4.11
CA ARG A 94 -4.22 10.21 4.82
C ARG A 94 -3.40 11.49 4.87
N ALA A 95 -2.11 11.40 5.17
CA ALA A 95 -1.21 12.55 5.26
C ALA A 95 -1.07 13.26 3.91
N PHE A 96 -1.09 12.49 2.81
CA PHE A 96 -0.89 13.00 1.45
C PHE A 96 -2.19 13.13 0.64
N ASN A 97 -3.37 12.98 1.27
CA ASN A 97 -4.68 13.00 0.61
C ASN A 97 -4.78 12.05 -0.61
N GLY A 98 -4.12 10.89 -0.53
CA GLY A 98 -4.01 9.91 -1.59
C GLY A 98 -2.83 10.15 -2.54
N ASP A 99 -2.40 11.40 -2.73
CA ASP A 99 -1.35 11.76 -3.67
C ASP A 99 0.03 11.82 -3.02
N TYR A 100 0.62 10.66 -2.71
CA TYR A 100 1.99 10.61 -2.21
C TYR A 100 3.04 10.99 -3.28
N ALA A 101 2.67 11.07 -4.56
CA ALA A 101 3.63 11.35 -5.63
C ALA A 101 4.07 12.82 -5.64
N GLN A 102 3.34 13.71 -4.95
CA GLN A 102 3.74 15.10 -4.74
C GLN A 102 5.06 15.22 -3.96
N ASP A 103 5.35 14.27 -3.07
CA ASP A 103 6.61 14.15 -2.34
C ASP A 103 6.87 12.68 -1.98
N THR A 104 7.34 11.93 -2.97
CA THR A 104 7.65 10.50 -2.84
C THR A 104 8.64 10.22 -1.71
N ALA A 105 9.63 11.08 -1.53
CA ALA A 105 10.69 10.89 -0.54
C ALA A 105 10.13 11.02 0.88
N GLU A 106 9.39 12.09 1.17
CA GLU A 106 8.77 12.27 2.48
C GLU A 106 7.74 11.17 2.78
N ALA A 107 6.93 10.78 1.79
CA ALA A 107 5.98 9.69 1.94
C ALA A 107 6.67 8.35 2.25
N ALA A 108 7.80 8.06 1.58
CA ALA A 108 8.57 6.85 1.85
C ALA A 108 9.25 6.89 3.23
N PHE A 109 9.78 8.04 3.66
CA PHE A 109 10.32 8.20 5.01
C PHE A 109 9.26 8.00 6.08
N MET A 110 8.09 8.64 5.92
CA MET A 110 6.96 8.46 6.81
C MET A 110 6.53 6.99 6.89
N LEU A 111 6.42 6.30 5.75
CA LEU A 111 6.09 4.87 5.72
C LEU A 111 7.08 4.03 6.53
N LEU A 112 8.39 4.27 6.34
CA LEU A 112 9.45 3.48 6.98
C LEU A 112 9.61 3.79 8.46
N ASP A 113 9.34 5.03 8.88
CA ASP A 113 9.26 5.42 10.28
C ASP A 113 8.04 4.77 10.98
N LEU A 114 6.89 4.79 10.30
CA LEU A 114 5.65 4.20 10.80
C LEU A 114 5.62 2.66 10.72
N CYS A 115 6.43 1.99 9.92
CA CYS A 115 6.34 0.54 9.72
C CYS A 115 7.60 -0.21 10.16
N ARG A 116 7.62 -0.63 11.43
CA ARG A 116 8.77 -1.32 12.05
C ARG A 116 8.96 -2.74 11.50
N VAL A 117 7.90 -3.38 11.02
CA VAL A 117 7.96 -4.64 10.26
C VAL A 117 8.85 -4.49 9.03
N LEU A 118 8.79 -3.35 8.33
CA LEU A 118 9.64 -3.10 7.16
C LEU A 118 11.02 -2.57 7.55
N SER A 119 11.10 -1.62 8.50
CA SER A 119 12.33 -0.90 8.81
C SER A 119 13.25 -1.59 9.82
N GLU A 120 12.70 -2.38 10.75
CA GLU A 120 13.40 -2.98 11.91
C GLU A 120 13.18 -4.51 12.05
N ASP A 121 12.42 -5.13 11.15
CA ASP A 121 12.01 -6.55 11.26
C ASP A 121 11.22 -6.86 12.56
N ALA A 122 10.41 -5.92 13.01
CA ALA A 122 9.55 -6.11 14.19
C ALA A 122 8.64 -7.33 14.04
N ARG A 123 8.43 -8.04 15.15
CA ARG A 123 7.63 -9.26 15.21
C ARG A 123 6.52 -9.16 16.24
N TYR A 124 5.29 -9.15 15.74
CA TYR A 124 4.08 -9.25 16.53
C TYR A 124 3.68 -10.71 16.70
N GLU A 125 3.23 -11.05 17.90
CA GLU A 125 2.80 -12.41 18.30
C GLU A 125 1.28 -12.51 18.48
N SER A 126 0.61 -11.36 18.61
CA SER A 126 -0.83 -11.27 18.82
C SER A 126 -1.41 -10.01 18.19
N LEU A 127 -2.74 -10.02 18.05
CA LEU A 127 -3.51 -8.86 17.60
C LEU A 127 -3.33 -7.65 18.53
N GLU A 128 -3.40 -7.89 19.85
CA GLU A 128 -3.22 -6.84 20.86
C GLU A 128 -1.85 -6.18 20.74
N HIS A 129 -0.79 -6.97 20.56
CA HIS A 129 0.57 -6.45 20.44
C HIS A 129 0.71 -5.51 19.24
N VAL A 130 0.20 -5.89 18.06
CA VAL A 130 0.26 -4.98 16.90
C VAL A 130 -0.65 -3.75 17.08
N CYS A 131 -1.84 -3.89 17.66
CA CYS A 131 -2.76 -2.77 17.85
C CYS A 131 -2.19 -1.72 18.82
N LEU A 132 -1.60 -2.15 19.94
CA LEU A 132 -0.91 -1.24 20.87
C LEU A 132 0.23 -0.50 20.15
N SER A 133 1.08 -1.24 19.43
CA SER A 133 2.18 -0.64 18.66
C SER A 133 1.68 0.39 17.63
N CYS A 134 0.57 0.13 16.95
CA CYS A 134 0.00 1.06 15.98
C CYS A 134 -0.63 2.29 16.64
N LEU A 135 -1.41 2.11 17.71
CA LEU A 135 -2.12 3.22 18.38
C LEU A 135 -1.19 4.17 19.12
N GLU A 136 -0.03 3.68 19.58
CA GLU A 136 0.99 4.50 20.25
C GLU A 136 1.84 5.35 19.29
N LYS A 137 1.90 5.00 17.99
CA LYS A 137 2.66 5.77 16.99
C LYS A 137 2.01 7.12 16.80
N GLN A 138 2.63 8.20 17.28
CA GLN A 138 2.10 9.57 17.30
C GLN A 138 1.15 9.92 18.46
N SER A 139 1.08 9.11 19.53
CA SER A 139 0.28 9.43 20.73
C SER A 139 0.65 10.78 21.39
N ASN A 140 1.86 11.28 21.15
CA ASN A 140 2.36 12.55 21.67
C ASN A 140 1.94 13.78 20.84
N VAL A 141 1.26 13.57 19.71
CA VAL A 141 0.78 14.63 18.81
C VAL A 141 -0.73 14.77 19.01
N SER A 142 -1.22 16.01 19.17
CA SER A 142 -2.64 16.31 19.46
C SER A 142 -3.63 15.71 18.44
N GLU A 143 -3.17 15.35 17.24
CA GLU A 143 -3.96 14.75 16.16
C GLU A 143 -3.72 13.24 15.96
N GLY A 144 -2.71 12.66 16.62
CA GLY A 144 -2.25 11.29 16.35
C GLY A 144 -3.25 10.22 16.78
N SER A 145 -3.89 10.36 17.95
CA SER A 145 -4.83 9.35 18.46
C SER A 145 -6.07 9.15 17.56
N PRO A 146 -6.77 10.21 17.08
CA PRO A 146 -7.87 10.04 16.14
C PRO A 146 -7.45 9.56 14.74
N ALA A 147 -6.28 9.99 14.25
CA ALA A 147 -5.74 9.56 12.97
C ALA A 147 -5.42 8.06 12.98
N ASN A 148 -4.81 7.57 14.06
CA ASN A 148 -4.51 6.15 14.25
C ASN A 148 -5.78 5.30 14.33
N ALA A 149 -6.78 5.73 15.10
CA ALA A 149 -8.05 5.00 15.19
C ALA A 149 -8.71 4.86 13.81
N ARG A 150 -8.72 5.93 13.01
CA ARG A 150 -9.22 5.90 11.62
C ARG A 150 -8.38 5.01 10.72
N ALA A 151 -7.05 5.04 10.84
CA ALA A 151 -6.18 4.17 10.07
C ALA A 151 -6.44 2.68 10.38
N ILE A 152 -6.75 2.32 11.63
CA ILE A 152 -7.17 0.95 11.96
C ILE A 152 -8.51 0.58 11.28
N GLN A 153 -9.47 1.52 11.23
CA GLN A 153 -10.72 1.31 10.48
C GLN A 153 -10.44 1.14 8.98
N ASP A 154 -9.52 1.91 8.41
CA ASP A 154 -9.09 1.80 7.02
C ASP A 154 -8.48 0.40 6.76
N VAL A 155 -7.64 -0.11 7.66
CA VAL A 155 -7.11 -1.49 7.60
C VAL A 155 -8.22 -2.53 7.60
N GLN A 156 -9.24 -2.38 8.45
CA GLN A 156 -10.39 -3.30 8.46
C GLN A 156 -11.11 -3.33 7.11
N GLN A 157 -11.26 -2.18 6.44
CA GLN A 157 -11.88 -2.12 5.11
C GLN A 157 -11.00 -2.75 4.04
N ILE A 158 -9.69 -2.49 4.07
CA ILE A 158 -8.73 -3.04 3.11
C ILE A 158 -8.72 -4.58 3.18
N LEU A 159 -8.70 -5.14 4.39
CA LEU A 159 -8.65 -6.59 4.62
C LEU A 159 -9.91 -7.35 4.17
N ARG A 160 -11.06 -6.68 4.03
CA ARG A 160 -12.33 -7.35 3.70
C ARG A 160 -12.40 -7.84 2.25
N THR A 161 -11.56 -7.33 1.36
CA THR A 161 -11.56 -7.73 -0.05
C THR A 161 -10.13 -7.97 -0.53
N ASP A 162 -9.95 -9.02 -1.31
CA ASP A 162 -8.70 -9.35 -2.00
C ASP A 162 -8.18 -8.18 -2.84
N VAL A 163 -9.07 -7.49 -3.55
CA VAL A 163 -8.69 -6.43 -4.47
C VAL A 163 -8.15 -5.19 -3.76
N PHE A 164 -8.78 -4.73 -2.68
CA PHE A 164 -8.24 -3.61 -1.92
C PHE A 164 -6.90 -3.98 -1.27
N LEU A 165 -6.80 -5.21 -0.76
CA LEU A 165 -5.59 -5.69 -0.10
C LEU A 165 -4.41 -5.80 -1.06
N LEU A 166 -4.61 -6.45 -2.22
CA LEU A 166 -3.57 -6.60 -3.24
C LEU A 166 -3.17 -5.26 -3.85
N ASP A 167 -4.11 -4.33 -4.02
CA ASP A 167 -3.79 -2.98 -4.50
C ASP A 167 -3.03 -2.17 -3.45
N ALA A 168 -3.43 -2.20 -2.18
CA ALA A 168 -2.70 -1.52 -1.11
C ALA A 168 -1.24 -1.99 -1.03
N LEU A 169 -1.00 -3.30 -1.14
CA LEU A 169 0.35 -3.85 -1.19
C LEU A 169 1.10 -3.45 -2.47
N SER A 170 0.41 -3.40 -3.60
CA SER A 170 0.99 -2.96 -4.89
C SER A 170 1.36 -1.48 -4.87
N ASP A 171 0.52 -0.63 -4.29
CA ASP A 171 0.73 0.81 -4.21
C ASP A 171 1.83 1.16 -3.21
N THR A 172 1.86 0.48 -2.05
CA THR A 172 2.98 0.57 -1.10
C THR A 172 4.31 0.20 -1.78
N ARG A 173 4.30 -0.85 -2.61
CA ARG A 173 5.48 -1.25 -3.36
C ARG A 173 5.88 -0.20 -4.40
N ALA A 174 4.91 0.34 -5.14
CA ALA A 174 5.13 1.39 -6.14
C ALA A 174 5.72 2.68 -5.52
N LEU A 175 5.23 3.10 -4.35
CA LEU A 175 5.83 4.20 -3.57
C LEU A 175 7.32 3.93 -3.30
N LEU A 176 7.65 2.76 -2.75
CA LEU A 176 9.03 2.39 -2.42
C LEU A 176 9.92 2.22 -3.67
N GLU A 177 9.38 1.72 -4.78
CA GLU A 177 10.09 1.59 -6.06
C GLU A 177 10.43 2.96 -6.64
N ARG A 178 9.49 3.92 -6.59
CA ARG A 178 9.73 5.30 -7.02
C ARG A 178 10.81 5.96 -6.18
N TYR A 179 10.71 5.85 -4.86
CA TYR A 179 11.72 6.38 -3.96
C TYR A 179 13.10 5.76 -4.23
N GLN A 180 13.16 4.45 -4.48
CA GLN A 180 14.42 3.79 -4.84
C GLN A 180 15.00 4.35 -6.14
N GLN A 181 14.18 4.59 -7.17
CA GLN A 181 14.62 5.17 -8.44
C GLN A 181 15.14 6.61 -8.28
N GLU A 182 14.49 7.42 -7.43
CA GLU A 182 14.94 8.78 -7.10
C GLU A 182 16.32 8.75 -6.43
N LEU A 183 16.53 7.84 -5.47
CA LEU A 183 17.84 7.64 -4.84
C LEU A 183 18.92 7.17 -5.82
N GLU A 184 18.58 6.29 -6.77
CA GLU A 184 19.52 5.81 -7.79
C GLU A 184 19.95 6.94 -8.76
N ARG A 185 19.04 7.87 -9.05
CA ARG A 185 19.30 9.04 -9.91
C ARG A 185 20.07 10.15 -9.19
N SER A 186 20.03 10.21 -7.86
CA SER A 186 20.80 11.19 -7.09
C SER A 186 22.31 11.01 -7.34
N SER A 187 23.00 12.11 -7.67
CA SER A 187 24.46 12.14 -7.78
C SER A 187 25.08 12.76 -6.52
N GLU A 188 25.61 11.91 -5.63
CA GLU A 188 26.34 12.36 -4.46
C GLU A 188 27.83 12.53 -4.80
N SER A 189 28.43 13.68 -4.43
CA SER A 189 29.86 13.93 -4.61
C SER A 189 30.69 13.40 -3.43
N ASP A 190 30.11 13.42 -2.23
CA ASP A 190 30.75 13.03 -0.99
C ASP A 190 30.82 11.49 -0.80
N LYS A 191 31.97 11.01 -0.30
CA LYS A 191 32.22 9.56 -0.14
C LYS A 191 31.31 8.93 0.92
N ARG A 192 31.01 9.65 2.00
CA ARG A 192 30.13 9.19 3.07
C ARG A 192 28.69 9.13 2.57
N ALA A 193 28.21 10.18 1.91
CA ALA A 193 26.89 10.22 1.30
C ALA A 193 26.67 9.08 0.29
N ARG A 194 27.66 8.76 -0.55
CA ARG A 194 27.62 7.58 -1.45
C ARG A 194 27.46 6.26 -0.71
N SER A 195 28.17 6.10 0.41
CA SER A 195 28.12 4.87 1.21
C SER A 195 26.77 4.71 1.89
N GLU A 196 26.25 5.78 2.48
CA GLU A 196 24.93 5.82 3.12
C GLU A 196 23.82 5.53 2.10
N ARG A 197 23.88 6.14 0.91
CA ARG A 197 22.97 5.85 -0.20
C ARG A 197 23.00 4.38 -0.62
N LYS A 198 24.20 3.80 -0.78
CA LYS A 198 24.33 2.38 -1.13
C LYS A 198 23.73 1.46 -0.06
N ALA A 199 23.89 1.81 1.21
CA ALA A 199 23.27 1.07 2.32
C ALA A 199 21.74 1.20 2.29
N ALA A 200 21.21 2.40 2.03
CA ALA A 200 19.78 2.66 1.89
C ALA A 200 19.18 1.85 0.72
N LEU A 201 19.81 1.86 -0.45
CA LEU A 201 19.36 1.07 -1.62
C LEU A 201 19.34 -0.44 -1.31
N LYS A 202 20.35 -0.96 -0.60
CA LYS A 202 20.36 -2.36 -0.18
C LYS A 202 19.21 -2.67 0.79
N LYS A 203 18.92 -1.76 1.73
CA LYS A 203 17.80 -1.90 2.67
C LYS A 203 16.46 -1.88 1.93
N LEU A 204 16.28 -0.95 0.99
CA LEU A 204 15.09 -0.87 0.14
C LEU A 204 14.89 -2.15 -0.68
N ALA A 205 15.93 -2.70 -1.30
CA ALA A 205 15.84 -3.97 -2.02
C ALA A 205 15.37 -5.13 -1.12
N ALA A 206 15.81 -5.18 0.13
CA ALA A 206 15.34 -6.18 1.10
C ALA A 206 13.84 -5.96 1.46
N ILE A 207 13.43 -4.71 1.62
CA ILE A 207 12.03 -4.33 1.87
C ILE A 207 11.15 -4.69 0.67
N GLN A 208 11.62 -4.45 -0.56
CA GLN A 208 10.92 -4.84 -1.79
C GLN A 208 10.65 -6.35 -1.84
N ASN A 209 11.65 -7.16 -1.51
CA ASN A 209 11.47 -8.62 -1.42
C ASN A 209 10.45 -9.01 -0.34
N LYS A 210 10.45 -8.30 0.81
CA LYS A 210 9.45 -8.49 1.87
C LYS A 210 8.04 -8.12 1.39
N MET A 211 7.89 -7.06 0.60
CA MET A 211 6.60 -6.67 0.00
C MET A 211 6.12 -7.70 -1.03
N ILE A 212 7.01 -8.22 -1.88
CA ILE A 212 6.69 -9.32 -2.82
C ILE A 212 6.23 -10.57 -2.04
N PHE A 213 6.86 -10.88 -0.91
CA PHE A 213 6.45 -11.97 -0.05
C PHE A 213 5.02 -11.79 0.50
N TYR A 214 4.69 -10.62 1.05
CA TYR A 214 3.32 -10.32 1.50
C TYR A 214 2.31 -10.42 0.36
N GLN A 215 2.63 -9.84 -0.80
CA GLN A 215 1.73 -9.86 -1.95
C GLN A 215 1.50 -11.28 -2.48
N THR A 216 2.55 -12.10 -2.55
CA THR A 216 2.45 -13.52 -2.94
C THR A 216 1.60 -14.29 -1.95
N TRP A 217 1.83 -14.08 -0.65
CA TRP A 217 1.05 -14.73 0.41
C TRP A 217 -0.42 -14.38 0.30
N THR A 218 -0.74 -13.09 0.21
CA THR A 218 -2.11 -12.60 0.06
C THR A 218 -2.78 -13.15 -1.20
N TYR A 219 -2.06 -13.21 -2.33
CA TYR A 219 -2.61 -13.71 -3.58
C TYR A 219 -2.96 -15.20 -3.53
N LEU A 220 -2.20 -15.99 -2.76
CA LEU A 220 -2.38 -17.43 -2.66
C LEU A 220 -3.32 -17.86 -1.52
N ALA A 221 -3.44 -17.05 -0.47
CA ALA A 221 -4.27 -17.35 0.68
C ALA A 221 -5.75 -17.09 0.40
N PRO A 222 -6.68 -17.87 0.98
CA PRO A 222 -8.11 -17.60 0.91
C PRO A 222 -8.46 -16.23 1.50
N VAL A 223 -9.38 -15.51 0.86
CA VAL A 223 -9.80 -14.17 1.31
C VAL A 223 -10.44 -14.19 2.69
N GLU A 224 -11.05 -15.32 3.06
CA GLU A 224 -11.72 -15.57 4.33
C GLU A 224 -10.76 -15.42 5.52
N GLU A 225 -9.46 -15.72 5.35
CA GLU A 225 -8.45 -15.53 6.40
C GLU A 225 -8.26 -14.04 6.73
N PHE A 226 -8.27 -13.18 5.71
CA PHE A 226 -8.15 -11.73 5.86
C PHE A 226 -9.44 -11.11 6.37
N GLN A 227 -10.60 -11.63 5.94
CA GLN A 227 -11.91 -11.22 6.45
C GLN A 227 -12.07 -11.58 7.94
N ALA A 228 -11.59 -12.75 8.36
CA ALA A 228 -11.57 -13.14 9.77
C ALA A 228 -10.68 -12.20 10.58
N LEU A 229 -9.48 -11.87 10.08
CA LEU A 229 -8.61 -10.88 10.72
C LEU A 229 -9.27 -9.49 10.83
N ALA A 230 -10.00 -9.06 9.79
CA ALA A 230 -10.75 -7.80 9.82
C ALA A 230 -11.83 -7.80 10.91
N ALA A 231 -12.55 -8.92 11.06
CA ALA A 231 -13.57 -9.09 12.10
C ALA A 231 -12.97 -9.10 13.51
N GLU A 232 -11.81 -9.74 13.69
CA GLU A 232 -11.08 -9.72 14.96
C GLU A 232 -10.59 -8.31 15.33
N LEU A 233 -10.04 -7.56 14.36
CA LEU A 233 -9.67 -6.15 14.54
C LEU A 233 -10.87 -5.28 14.93
N GLU A 234 -12.02 -5.49 14.29
CA GLU A 234 -13.26 -4.77 14.60
C GLU A 234 -13.77 -5.09 16.01
N ALA A 235 -13.72 -6.36 16.42
CA ALA A 235 -14.09 -6.77 17.77
C ALA A 235 -13.15 -6.15 18.82
N TYR A 236 -11.84 -6.20 18.59
CA TYR A 236 -10.84 -5.63 19.50
C TYR A 236 -11.00 -4.12 19.67
N THR A 237 -11.21 -3.38 18.57
CA THR A 237 -11.38 -1.92 18.61
C THR A 237 -12.65 -1.51 19.35
N LYS A 238 -13.78 -2.19 19.10
CA LYS A 238 -15.03 -1.94 19.83
C LYS A 238 -14.92 -2.21 21.33
N ASP A 239 -14.23 -3.28 21.72
CA ASP A 239 -14.01 -3.60 23.14
C ASP A 239 -13.20 -2.49 23.84
N LYS A 240 -12.15 -1.99 23.20
CA LYS A 240 -11.34 -0.88 23.75
C LYS A 240 -12.11 0.45 23.82
N GLU A 241 -12.94 0.75 22.83
CA GLU A 241 -13.83 1.93 22.86
C GLU A 241 -14.82 1.85 24.03
N LEU A 242 -15.42 0.67 24.27
CA LEU A 242 -16.32 0.43 25.39
C LEU A 242 -15.62 0.60 26.75
N LEU A 243 -14.38 0.16 26.88
CA LEU A 243 -13.58 0.32 28.10
C LEU A 243 -13.17 1.79 28.32
N GLY A 244 -12.85 2.53 27.26
CA GLY A 244 -12.49 3.95 27.33
C GLY A 244 -13.68 4.88 27.63
N ALA A 245 -14.90 4.52 27.21
CA ALA A 245 -16.12 5.28 27.49
C ALA A 245 -16.65 5.11 28.92
N GLN A 246 -16.09 4.18 29.70
CA GLN A 246 -16.42 3.95 31.12
C GLN A 246 -15.46 4.65 32.10
N SER A 247 -14.51 5.45 31.59
CA SER A 247 -13.48 6.16 32.37
C SER A 247 -13.85 7.61 32.65
#